data_AF-A0A0X3Q9V6-F1
#
_entry.id   AF-A0A0X3Q9V6-F1
#
_cell.length_a   1.000
_cell.length_b   1.000
_cell.length_c   1.000
_cell.angle_alpha   90.00
_cell.angle_beta   90.00
_cell.angle_gamma   90.00
#
_symmetry.space_group_name_H-M   'P 1'
#
loop_
_entity.id
_entity.type
_entity.pdbx_description
1 polymer ?
#
loop_
_entity_poly.entity_id
_entity_poly.type
_entity_poly.pdbx_seq_one_letter_code
_entity_poly.pdbx_strand_id
1 'polypeptide(L)'
;MHLAAALLSCGLDPMESVTPSETKKTILFLQSCVPDHCVLSWLLASTCSVNRLAHLPQWREKSAAAAAVPSHATSEPSTATAAGFSNTGNPTASVGLFTYPILQAADILLYDADAVPVGVDQIGHLELTRDLARSVAARWPDLAQHVRVPRILLNEVPKVLNLRDPSKKMSKSQGPEAGTIWLTDTPDIIRHKVGRAQTDSLRGVSYDPVARPGIANLIQLYSALKDLSIQSATEELSRLSKVDLKLKITDELVRELSPIQERFNELTSSLTANPDSYLYTVLSVGSSVAQHMASKKLRIFFEALGLPRHFLTQQAVKR
;
A
#
# COMPACT_ATOMS: atom_id res chain seq x y z
N MET A 1 14.30 2.52 -2.40
CA MET A 1 14.98 1.92 -3.57
C MET A 1 14.42 0.55 -3.94
N HIS A 2 14.59 -0.51 -3.13
CA HIS A 2 14.04 -1.85 -3.46
C HIS A 2 12.54 -1.87 -3.82
N LEU A 3 11.69 -1.15 -3.09
CA LEU A 3 10.26 -1.06 -3.45
C LEU A 3 10.05 -0.43 -4.84
N ALA A 4 10.79 0.61 -5.18
CA ALA A 4 10.69 1.25 -6.50
C ALA A 4 11.16 0.29 -7.60
N ALA A 5 12.25 -0.45 -7.38
CA ALA A 5 12.67 -1.50 -8.30
C ALA A 5 11.57 -2.57 -8.48
N ALA A 6 10.95 -3.03 -7.39
CA ALA A 6 9.85 -3.99 -7.46
C ALA A 6 8.64 -3.47 -8.24
N LEU A 7 8.26 -2.20 -8.05
CA LEU A 7 7.17 -1.57 -8.80
C LEU A 7 7.47 -1.50 -10.31
N LEU A 8 8.69 -1.06 -10.68
CA LEU A 8 9.15 -1.03 -12.07
C LEU A 8 9.17 -2.44 -12.68
N SER A 9 9.68 -3.44 -11.95
CA SER A 9 9.69 -4.83 -12.39
C SER A 9 8.30 -5.43 -12.59
N CYS A 10 7.29 -4.91 -11.91
CA CYS A 10 5.89 -5.29 -12.11
C CYS A 10 5.20 -4.52 -13.25
N GLY A 11 5.95 -3.72 -14.04
CA GLY A 11 5.43 -3.00 -15.20
C GLY A 11 4.94 -1.58 -14.93
N LEU A 12 5.20 -1.00 -13.75
CA LEU A 12 4.93 0.43 -13.49
C LEU A 12 6.06 1.33 -14.00
N ASP A 13 6.60 1.02 -15.18
CA ASP A 13 7.68 1.78 -15.78
C ASP A 13 7.14 3.06 -16.46
N PRO A 14 7.54 4.26 -15.98
CA PRO A 14 7.07 5.52 -16.55
C PRO A 14 7.56 5.76 -17.99
N MET A 15 8.57 5.02 -18.46
CA MET A 15 9.19 5.17 -19.77
C MET A 15 8.72 4.14 -20.81
N GLU A 16 8.09 3.02 -20.40
CA GLU A 16 7.66 1.94 -21.33
C GLU A 16 6.27 2.14 -21.95
N SER A 17 5.60 3.28 -21.74
CA SER A 17 4.24 3.55 -22.26
C SER A 17 4.18 4.43 -23.52
N VAL A 18 5.05 4.18 -24.49
CA VAL A 18 5.04 4.91 -25.78
C VAL A 18 4.57 3.99 -26.91
N THR A 19 3.31 3.55 -26.84
CA THR A 19 2.54 3.30 -28.07
C THR A 19 1.82 4.59 -28.47
N PRO A 20 1.69 4.91 -29.77
CA PRO A 20 1.13 6.20 -30.21
C PRO A 20 -0.31 6.50 -29.76
N SER A 21 -1.08 5.50 -29.30
CA SER A 21 -2.50 5.67 -28.96
C SER A 21 -2.81 5.79 -27.46
N GLU A 22 -1.91 5.42 -26.54
CA GLU A 22 -2.18 5.48 -25.10
C GLU A 22 -0.92 5.81 -24.28
N THR A 23 -0.64 7.11 -24.07
CA THR A 23 0.40 7.52 -23.12
C THR A 23 -0.15 7.46 -21.69
N LYS A 24 -0.08 6.29 -21.05
CA LYS A 24 -0.29 6.17 -19.60
C LYS A 24 0.94 6.71 -18.87
N LYS A 25 1.02 8.02 -18.69
CA LYS A 25 2.09 8.68 -17.93
C LYS A 25 1.94 8.36 -16.44
N THR A 26 2.64 7.33 -15.97
CA THR A 26 2.80 7.06 -14.54
C THR A 26 3.86 8.01 -13.96
N ILE A 27 3.60 8.57 -12.78
CA ILE A 27 4.60 9.36 -12.03
C ILE A 27 4.99 8.55 -10.80
N LEU A 28 6.20 7.99 -10.81
CA LEU A 28 6.77 7.27 -9.67
C LEU A 28 7.75 8.17 -8.93
N PHE A 29 7.49 8.45 -7.65
CA PHE A 29 8.32 9.37 -6.87
C PHE A 29 8.44 8.95 -5.41
N LEU A 30 9.37 9.58 -4.69
CA LEU A 30 9.52 9.40 -3.25
C LEU A 30 8.77 10.50 -2.50
N GLN A 31 7.81 10.12 -1.66
CA GLN A 31 7.03 11.07 -0.85
C GLN A 31 7.92 12.05 -0.07
N SER A 32 9.01 11.55 0.53
CA SER A 32 9.96 12.36 1.30
C SER A 32 10.71 13.42 0.50
N CYS A 33 10.75 13.30 -0.84
CA CYS A 33 11.38 14.28 -1.71
C CYS A 33 10.43 15.44 -2.06
N VAL A 34 9.17 15.39 -1.62
CA VAL A 34 8.15 16.41 -1.86
C VAL A 34 7.69 16.99 -0.52
N PRO A 35 8.34 18.03 0.03
CA PRO A 35 8.03 18.58 1.36
C PRO A 35 6.59 19.09 1.50
N ASP A 36 5.93 19.43 0.40
CA ASP A 36 4.55 19.92 0.34
C ASP A 36 3.56 18.95 1.01
N HIS A 37 3.84 17.64 1.02
CA HIS A 37 3.07 16.63 1.74
C HIS A 37 2.96 16.95 3.24
N CYS A 38 4.09 17.26 3.86
CA CYS A 38 4.14 17.61 5.28
C CYS A 38 3.44 18.93 5.55
N VAL A 39 3.60 19.92 4.66
CA VAL A 39 2.99 21.24 4.83
C VAL A 39 1.46 21.14 4.73
N LEU A 40 0.94 20.48 3.69
CA LEU A 40 -0.51 20.32 3.57
C LEU A 40 -1.07 19.45 4.70
N SER A 41 -0.37 18.39 5.10
CA SER A 41 -0.77 17.57 6.25
C SER A 41 -0.95 18.41 7.51
N TRP A 42 -0.04 19.34 7.79
CA TRP A 42 -0.16 20.26 8.93
C TRP A 42 -1.38 21.19 8.81
N LEU A 43 -1.64 21.74 7.62
CA LEU A 43 -2.81 22.57 7.38
C LEU A 43 -4.11 21.77 7.58
N LEU A 44 -4.18 20.53 7.05
CA LEU A 44 -5.34 19.65 7.22
C LEU A 44 -5.54 19.25 8.68
N ALA A 45 -4.46 19.04 9.44
CA ALA A 45 -4.54 18.70 10.86
C ALA A 45 -5.28 19.76 11.68
N SER A 46 -5.17 21.04 11.32
CA SER A 46 -5.93 22.12 11.97
C SER A 46 -7.45 22.02 11.82
N THR A 47 -7.92 21.20 10.87
CA THR A 47 -9.35 20.96 10.60
C THR A 47 -9.84 19.59 11.05
N CYS A 48 -8.93 18.74 11.56
CA CYS A 48 -9.24 17.41 12.06
C CYS A 48 -9.30 17.41 13.58
N SER A 49 -10.39 16.90 14.17
CA SER A 49 -10.47 16.76 15.62
C SER A 49 -9.76 15.50 16.10
N VAL A 50 -9.18 15.57 17.30
CA VAL A 50 -8.52 14.41 17.94
C VAL A 50 -9.49 13.24 18.09
N ASN A 51 -10.74 13.51 18.47
CA ASN A 51 -11.77 12.49 18.66
C ASN A 51 -12.00 11.67 17.36
N ARG A 52 -12.02 12.37 16.23
CA ARG A 52 -12.22 11.75 14.92
C ARG A 52 -11.12 10.76 14.56
N LEU A 53 -9.86 11.10 14.81
CA LEU A 53 -8.74 10.18 14.60
C LEU A 53 -8.77 9.01 15.58
N ALA A 54 -9.11 9.25 16.85
CA ALA A 54 -9.16 8.23 17.88
C ALA A 54 -10.21 7.13 17.61
N HIS A 55 -11.24 7.43 16.82
CA HIS A 55 -12.27 6.45 16.44
C HIS A 55 -11.93 5.62 15.20
N LEU A 56 -10.82 5.88 14.51
CA LEU A 56 -10.41 5.04 13.39
C LEU A 56 -10.07 3.62 13.88
N PRO A 57 -10.65 2.55 13.30
CA PRO A 57 -10.38 1.18 13.70
C PRO A 57 -8.88 0.83 13.71
N GLN A 58 -8.15 1.30 12.70
CA GLN A 58 -6.72 1.05 12.54
C GLN A 58 -5.89 1.66 13.68
N TRP A 59 -6.31 2.80 14.25
CA TRP A 59 -5.65 3.35 15.44
C TRP A 59 -5.81 2.39 16.62
N ARG A 60 -7.03 1.91 16.88
CA ARG A 60 -7.31 0.99 17.99
C ARG A 60 -6.53 -0.31 17.85
N GLU A 61 -6.53 -0.90 16.65
CA GLU A 61 -5.80 -2.14 16.35
C GLU A 61 -4.28 -1.99 16.49
N LYS A 62 -3.69 -0.96 15.85
CA LYS A 62 -2.23 -0.78 15.82
C LYS A 62 -1.67 -0.27 17.15
N SER A 63 -2.39 0.60 17.85
CA SER A 63 -1.97 1.07 19.19
C SER A 63 -2.02 -0.05 20.23
N ALA A 64 -2.98 -0.97 20.13
CA ALA A 64 -3.02 -2.17 20.95
C ALA A 64 -1.87 -3.13 20.62
N ALA A 65 -1.53 -3.34 19.35
CA ALA A 65 -0.41 -4.17 18.95
C ALA A 65 0.95 -3.61 19.43
N ALA A 66 1.12 -2.29 19.47
CA ALA A 66 2.29 -1.64 20.04
C ALA A 66 2.45 -1.90 21.55
N ALA A 67 1.39 -2.32 22.26
CA ALA A 67 1.43 -2.69 23.67
C ALA A 67 2.02 -4.08 23.95
N ALA A 68 2.10 -4.94 22.94
CA ALA A 68 2.56 -6.32 23.11
C ALA A 68 4.09 -6.48 22.97
N VAL A 69 4.82 -5.43 22.61
CA VAL A 69 6.29 -5.45 22.58
C VAL A 69 6.80 -5.20 24.00
N PRO A 70 7.55 -6.11 24.64
CA PRO A 70 8.05 -5.90 25.99
C PRO A 70 9.06 -4.75 25.97
N SER A 71 8.67 -3.58 26.45
CA SER A 71 9.63 -2.54 26.83
C SER A 71 10.24 -2.94 28.17
N HIS A 72 11.57 -2.94 28.27
CA HIS A 72 12.32 -2.98 29.54
C HIS A 72 12.08 -1.69 30.35
N ALA A 73 10.85 -1.45 30.77
CA ALA A 73 10.48 -0.33 31.62
C ALA A 73 9.82 -0.88 32.88
N THR A 74 10.51 -0.69 34.00
CA THR A 74 10.05 -0.94 35.36
C THR A 74 8.66 -0.35 35.58
N SER A 75 7.73 -1.20 35.99
CA SER A 75 6.35 -0.87 36.30
C SER A 75 6.25 -0.12 37.64
N GLU A 76 5.83 1.15 37.59
CA GLU A 76 5.06 1.75 38.69
C GLU A 76 3.63 2.03 38.19
N PRO A 77 2.59 1.74 38.99
CA PRO A 77 1.21 1.99 38.60
C PRO A 77 0.86 3.46 38.87
N SER A 78 0.65 4.26 37.81
CA SER A 78 0.16 5.63 37.98
C SER A 78 -1.37 5.63 38.17
N THR A 79 -1.78 6.13 39.32
CA THR A 79 -3.17 6.47 39.65
C THR A 79 -3.44 7.88 39.14
N ALA A 80 -4.10 7.99 37.98
CA ALA A 80 -4.61 9.27 37.48
C ALA A 80 -6.07 9.09 37.06
N THR A 81 -6.97 9.42 37.98
CA THR A 81 -8.37 9.74 37.71
C THR A 81 -8.43 11.13 37.06
N ALA A 82 -8.67 11.18 35.75
CA ALA A 82 -9.11 12.39 35.07
C ALA A 82 -10.24 12.03 34.10
N ALA A 83 -11.44 12.55 34.37
CA ALA A 83 -12.57 12.48 33.47
C ALA A 83 -12.28 13.35 32.23
N GLY A 84 -11.94 12.71 31.11
CA GLY A 84 -11.72 13.33 29.81
C GLY A 84 -10.71 12.54 28.98
N PHE A 85 -11.10 12.07 27.79
CA PHE A 85 -10.34 11.19 26.88
C PHE A 85 -10.20 9.71 27.31
N SER A 86 -11.30 8.94 27.34
CA SER A 86 -11.27 7.48 27.57
C SER A 86 -11.16 6.63 26.29
N ASN A 87 -10.42 7.10 25.28
CA ASN A 87 -10.14 6.33 24.05
C ASN A 87 -8.62 6.31 23.76
N THR A 88 -7.83 6.32 24.85
CA THR A 88 -6.38 6.28 24.81
C THR A 88 -5.92 4.93 24.27
N GLY A 89 -5.52 4.93 22.99
CA GLY A 89 -4.49 4.01 22.54
C GLY A 89 -3.28 4.11 23.46
N ASN A 90 -2.51 3.03 23.54
CA ASN A 90 -1.33 2.90 24.42
C ASN A 90 -0.46 4.19 24.46
N PRO A 91 -0.04 4.68 25.64
CA PRO A 91 0.87 5.84 25.75
C PRO A 91 2.20 5.70 25.01
N THR A 92 2.61 4.48 24.64
CA THR A 92 3.83 4.23 23.83
C THR A 92 3.59 4.31 22.32
N ALA A 93 2.34 4.43 21.87
CA ALA A 93 2.04 4.61 20.44
C ALA A 93 2.51 5.99 19.96
N SER A 94 3.18 6.04 18.82
CA SER A 94 3.74 7.30 18.30
C SER A 94 2.64 8.24 17.80
N VAL A 95 2.89 9.55 17.92
CA VAL A 95 2.00 10.58 17.34
C VAL A 95 1.86 10.39 15.82
N GLY A 96 2.93 9.96 15.13
CA GLY A 96 2.86 9.64 13.71
C GLY A 96 1.89 8.51 13.39
N LEU A 97 1.80 7.46 14.21
CA LEU A 97 0.80 6.40 14.05
C LEU A 97 -0.63 6.93 14.24
N PHE A 98 -0.81 7.97 15.05
CA PHE A 98 -2.11 8.61 15.25
C PHE A 98 -2.49 9.53 14.07
N THR A 99 -1.52 10.26 13.51
CA THR A 99 -1.77 11.33 12.54
C THR A 99 -1.51 10.95 11.08
N TYR A 100 -0.93 9.79 10.77
CA TYR A 100 -0.69 9.38 9.38
C TYR A 100 -1.94 9.40 8.48
N PRO A 101 -3.19 9.19 8.95
CA PRO A 101 -4.36 9.32 8.08
C PRO A 101 -4.55 10.74 7.54
N ILE A 102 -4.06 11.78 8.25
CA ILE A 102 -4.05 13.15 7.76
C ILE A 102 -2.96 13.34 6.70
N LEU A 103 -1.78 12.77 6.92
CA LEU A 103 -0.72 12.77 5.91
C LEU A 103 -1.19 12.06 4.62
N GLN A 104 -1.88 10.93 4.75
CA GLN A 104 -2.49 10.23 3.62
C GLN A 104 -3.54 11.10 2.89
N ALA A 105 -4.31 11.93 3.61
CA ALA A 105 -5.20 12.89 2.98
C ALA A 105 -4.43 13.95 2.20
N ALA A 106 -3.31 14.46 2.73
CA ALA A 106 -2.45 15.39 2.01
C ALA A 106 -1.85 14.77 0.75
N ASP A 107 -1.41 13.50 0.83
CA ASP A 107 -0.86 12.73 -0.29
C ASP A 107 -1.82 12.65 -1.47
N ILE A 108 -3.13 12.64 -1.20
CA ILE A 108 -4.18 12.54 -2.22
C ILE A 108 -4.58 13.93 -2.72
N LEU A 109 -4.81 14.88 -1.81
CA LEU A 109 -5.37 16.20 -2.15
C LEU A 109 -4.37 17.12 -2.85
N LEU A 110 -3.06 16.91 -2.69
CA LEU A 110 -2.03 17.66 -3.42
C LEU A 110 -2.10 17.45 -4.94
N TYR A 111 -2.66 16.33 -5.40
CA TYR A 111 -2.63 15.92 -6.79
C TYR A 111 -4.01 15.87 -7.47
N ASP A 112 -5.06 16.35 -6.79
CA ASP A 112 -6.42 16.37 -7.34
C ASP A 112 -6.90 15.00 -7.87
N ALA A 113 -6.55 13.93 -7.15
CA ALA A 113 -6.86 12.57 -7.58
C ALA A 113 -8.37 12.37 -7.76
N ASP A 114 -8.79 12.00 -8.97
CA ASP A 114 -10.19 11.70 -9.28
C ASP A 114 -10.67 10.40 -8.61
N ALA A 115 -9.75 9.45 -8.46
CA ALA A 115 -9.99 8.18 -7.80
C ALA A 115 -8.71 7.69 -7.12
N VAL A 116 -8.88 6.94 -6.02
CA VAL A 116 -7.77 6.32 -5.30
C VAL A 116 -8.03 4.82 -5.18
N PRO A 117 -7.20 3.97 -5.82
CA PRO A 117 -7.31 2.52 -5.68
C PRO A 117 -6.84 2.11 -4.30
N VAL A 118 -7.71 1.46 -3.53
CA VAL A 118 -7.37 0.98 -2.19
C VAL A 118 -7.99 -0.37 -1.85
N GLY A 119 -7.36 -1.07 -0.91
CA GLY A 119 -7.96 -2.23 -0.26
C GLY A 119 -9.09 -1.84 0.70
N VAL A 120 -9.97 -2.78 1.00
CA VAL A 120 -11.10 -2.61 1.92
C VAL A 120 -10.65 -2.10 3.31
N ASP A 121 -9.44 -2.48 3.74
CA ASP A 121 -8.83 -2.07 5.00
C ASP A 121 -8.49 -0.57 5.07
N GLN A 122 -8.51 0.16 3.95
CA GLN A 122 -8.19 1.59 3.88
C GLN A 122 -9.42 2.48 3.67
N ILE A 123 -10.62 1.92 3.57
CA ILE A 123 -11.86 2.70 3.33
C ILE A 123 -12.03 3.79 4.39
N GLY A 124 -11.79 3.47 5.66
CA GLY A 124 -11.91 4.44 6.76
C GLY A 124 -10.99 5.65 6.60
N HIS A 125 -9.77 5.47 6.10
CA HIS A 125 -8.87 6.60 5.83
C HIS A 125 -9.32 7.41 4.61
N LEU A 126 -9.87 6.76 3.58
CA LEU A 126 -10.38 7.47 2.41
C LEU A 126 -11.63 8.28 2.71
N GLU A 127 -12.52 7.80 3.58
CA GLU A 127 -13.65 8.62 4.06
C GLU A 127 -13.17 9.79 4.93
N LEU A 128 -12.12 9.60 5.75
CA LEU A 128 -11.48 10.72 6.43
C LEU A 128 -10.97 11.77 5.43
N THR A 129 -10.26 11.35 4.37
CA THR A 129 -9.77 12.25 3.32
C THR A 129 -10.91 13.02 2.64
N ARG A 130 -11.99 12.33 2.27
CA ARG A 130 -13.16 12.94 1.61
C ARG A 130 -13.83 13.99 2.47
N ASP A 131 -13.97 13.71 3.76
CA ASP A 131 -14.55 14.67 4.68
C ASP A 131 -13.59 15.82 5.02
N LEU A 132 -12.27 15.58 5.13
CA LEU A 132 -11.30 16.66 5.27
C LEU A 132 -11.38 17.61 4.08
N ALA A 133 -11.47 17.08 2.86
CA ALA A 133 -11.69 17.86 1.64
C ALA A 133 -12.96 18.72 1.72
N ARG A 134 -14.08 18.16 2.20
CA ARG A 134 -15.33 18.91 2.41
C ARG A 134 -15.18 19.97 3.51
N SER A 135 -14.55 19.62 4.63
CA SER A 135 -14.34 20.52 5.76
C SER A 135 -13.48 21.72 5.38
N VAL A 136 -12.39 21.52 4.64
CA VAL A 136 -11.56 22.64 4.18
C VAL A 136 -12.30 23.52 3.18
N ALA A 137 -13.06 22.94 2.25
CA ALA A 137 -13.89 23.68 1.30
C ALA A 137 -14.99 24.50 2.00
N ALA A 138 -15.59 23.97 3.06
CA ALA A 138 -16.59 24.67 3.86
C ALA A 138 -15.96 25.78 4.73
N ARG A 139 -14.77 25.53 5.28
CA ARG A 139 -14.04 26.47 6.14
C ARG A 139 -13.45 27.63 5.34
N TRP A 140 -12.96 27.37 4.14
CA TRP A 140 -12.38 28.34 3.22
C TRP A 140 -13.07 28.23 1.85
N PRO A 141 -14.12 29.02 1.59
CA PRO A 141 -14.92 28.94 0.37
C PRO A 141 -14.11 29.07 -0.93
N ASP A 142 -13.01 29.84 -0.90
CA ASP A 142 -12.11 30.00 -2.05
C ASP A 142 -11.48 28.67 -2.49
N LEU A 143 -11.37 27.68 -1.58
CA LEU A 143 -10.89 26.33 -1.89
C LEU A 143 -11.95 25.42 -2.51
N ALA A 144 -13.24 25.76 -2.46
CA ALA A 144 -14.31 24.85 -2.87
C ALA A 144 -14.21 24.42 -4.34
N GLN A 145 -13.79 25.32 -5.22
CA GLN A 145 -13.55 25.01 -6.65
C GLN A 145 -12.20 24.35 -6.91
N HIS A 146 -11.30 24.39 -5.93
CA HIS A 146 -9.94 23.91 -6.08
C HIS A 146 -9.72 22.56 -5.43
N VAL A 147 -10.48 22.14 -4.41
CA VAL A 147 -10.27 20.85 -3.73
C VAL A 147 -11.23 19.80 -4.27
N ARG A 148 -10.69 18.76 -4.92
CA ARG A 148 -11.49 17.61 -5.36
C ARG A 148 -11.70 16.61 -4.23
N VAL A 149 -12.91 16.06 -4.16
CA VAL A 149 -13.24 14.95 -3.28
C VAL A 149 -12.98 13.64 -4.03
N PRO A 150 -11.97 12.83 -3.64
CA PRO A 150 -11.59 11.63 -4.39
C PRO A 150 -12.68 10.56 -4.34
N ARG A 151 -12.86 9.81 -5.43
CA ARG A 151 -13.66 8.58 -5.44
C ARG A 151 -12.84 7.42 -4.88
N ILE A 152 -13.51 6.54 -4.14
CA ILE A 152 -12.90 5.28 -3.68
C ILE A 152 -13.01 4.29 -4.83
N LEU A 153 -11.86 3.81 -5.31
CA LEU A 153 -11.81 2.70 -6.27
C LEU A 153 -11.45 1.45 -5.48
N LEU A 154 -12.46 0.58 -5.27
CA LEU A 154 -12.23 -0.71 -4.65
C LEU A 154 -11.71 -1.66 -5.71
N ASN A 155 -10.47 -2.11 -5.54
CA ASN A 155 -9.96 -3.19 -6.37
C ASN A 155 -10.48 -4.50 -5.79
N GLU A 156 -11.35 -5.20 -6.52
CA GLU A 156 -11.76 -6.58 -6.23
C GLU A 156 -10.62 -7.55 -6.59
N VAL A 157 -9.44 -7.35 -6.00
CA VAL A 157 -8.37 -8.34 -6.13
C VAL A 157 -8.74 -9.52 -5.24
N PRO A 158 -8.75 -10.76 -5.77
CA PRO A 158 -9.05 -11.92 -4.98
C PRO A 158 -8.11 -11.99 -3.76
N LYS A 159 -8.68 -12.21 -2.56
CA LYS A 159 -7.88 -12.30 -1.33
C LYS A 159 -7.01 -13.54 -1.40
N VAL A 160 -5.71 -13.36 -1.65
CA VAL A 160 -4.73 -14.44 -1.53
C VAL A 160 -4.52 -14.77 -0.05
N LEU A 161 -4.84 -16.01 0.31
CA LEU A 161 -4.75 -16.49 1.68
C LEU A 161 -3.37 -17.06 1.97
N ASN A 162 -3.03 -17.12 3.24
CA ASN A 162 -1.78 -17.67 3.71
C ASN A 162 -1.72 -19.19 3.40
N LEU A 163 -0.58 -19.66 2.86
CA LEU A 163 -0.43 -21.05 2.44
C LEU A 163 -0.44 -22.04 3.61
N ARG A 164 -0.05 -21.63 4.82
CA ARG A 164 0.01 -22.49 6.01
C ARG A 164 -1.24 -22.42 6.87
N ASP A 165 -1.90 -21.27 6.88
CA ASP A 165 -3.15 -21.02 7.60
C ASP A 165 -4.14 -20.28 6.68
N PRO A 166 -4.93 -21.01 5.86
CA PRO A 166 -5.88 -20.43 4.91
C PRO A 166 -6.99 -19.61 5.56
N SER A 167 -7.15 -19.61 6.89
CA SER A 167 -8.10 -18.71 7.56
C SER A 167 -7.63 -17.24 7.58
N LYS A 168 -6.34 -17.02 7.33
CA LYS A 168 -5.70 -15.70 7.38
C LYS A 168 -5.31 -15.21 5.99
N LYS A 169 -5.40 -13.89 5.79
CA LYS A 169 -4.80 -13.22 4.64
C LYS A 169 -3.28 -13.33 4.71
N MET A 170 -2.63 -13.48 3.56
CA MET A 170 -1.18 -13.38 3.47
C MET A 170 -0.71 -12.00 3.99
N SER A 171 0.27 -11.99 4.89
CA SER A 171 0.77 -10.77 5.53
C SER A 171 2.29 -10.66 5.41
N LYS A 172 2.78 -9.43 5.24
CA LYS A 172 4.20 -9.08 5.25
C LYS A 172 4.85 -9.26 6.63
N SER A 173 4.06 -9.20 7.71
CA SER A 173 4.57 -9.14 9.09
C SER A 173 4.86 -10.50 9.74
N GLN A 174 4.42 -11.61 9.16
CA GLN A 174 4.57 -12.94 9.78
C GLN A 174 5.87 -13.67 9.37
N GLY A 175 6.78 -13.01 8.65
CA GLY A 175 8.06 -13.58 8.23
C GLY A 175 7.94 -14.62 7.10
N PRO A 176 9.06 -15.02 6.49
CA PRO A 176 9.08 -15.88 5.29
C PRO A 176 8.61 -17.33 5.55
N GLU A 177 8.69 -17.84 6.77
CA GLU A 177 8.24 -19.21 7.09
C GLU A 177 6.71 -19.33 7.25
N ALA A 178 6.00 -18.22 7.33
CA ALA A 178 4.58 -18.22 7.68
C ALA A 178 3.62 -18.60 6.56
N GLY A 179 4.08 -18.98 5.36
CA GLY A 179 3.18 -19.29 4.23
C GLY A 179 2.87 -18.07 3.34
N THR A 180 3.75 -17.07 3.35
CA THR A 180 3.73 -15.91 2.44
C THR A 180 4.73 -16.12 1.30
N ILE A 181 4.29 -15.94 0.05
CA ILE A 181 5.17 -15.90 -1.13
C ILE A 181 5.59 -14.44 -1.34
N TRP A 182 6.90 -14.19 -1.37
CA TRP A 182 7.47 -12.89 -1.70
C TRP A 182 7.76 -12.82 -3.21
N LEU A 183 7.64 -11.62 -3.80
CA LEU A 183 8.01 -11.39 -5.19
C LEU A 183 9.47 -11.75 -5.48
N THR A 184 10.33 -11.69 -4.46
CA THR A 184 11.77 -12.00 -4.53
C THR A 184 12.12 -13.41 -4.08
N ASP A 185 11.14 -14.28 -3.79
CA ASP A 185 11.43 -15.68 -3.42
C ASP A 185 12.00 -16.43 -4.63
N THR A 186 13.12 -17.13 -4.45
CA THR A 186 13.68 -17.96 -5.53
C THR A 186 12.75 -19.13 -5.88
N PRO A 187 12.88 -19.73 -7.08
CA PRO A 187 12.09 -20.89 -7.47
C PRO A 187 12.08 -22.03 -6.43
N ASP A 188 13.21 -22.28 -5.77
CA ASP A 188 13.32 -23.30 -4.73
C ASP A 188 12.55 -22.94 -3.46
N ILE A 189 12.57 -21.66 -3.06
CA ILE A 189 11.79 -21.16 -1.92
C ILE A 189 10.29 -21.25 -2.23
N ILE A 190 9.87 -20.86 -3.43
CA ILE A 190 8.47 -20.98 -3.88
C ILE A 190 8.04 -22.46 -3.82
N ARG A 191 8.84 -23.36 -4.40
CA ARG A 191 8.58 -24.81 -4.39
C ARG A 191 8.45 -25.35 -2.97
N HIS A 192 9.35 -24.98 -2.07
CA HIS A 192 9.29 -25.39 -0.68
C HIS A 192 8.02 -24.88 0.03
N LYS A 193 7.66 -23.61 -0.16
CA LYS A 193 6.47 -23.00 0.47
C LYS A 193 5.17 -23.60 -0.05
N VAL A 194 5.01 -23.72 -1.37
CA VAL A 194 3.81 -24.31 -2.01
C VAL A 194 3.71 -25.80 -1.68
N GLY A 195 4.82 -26.53 -1.68
CA GLY A 195 4.87 -27.93 -1.25
C GLY A 195 4.29 -28.13 0.16
N ARG A 196 4.58 -27.20 1.08
CA ARG A 196 4.09 -27.21 2.47
C ARG A 196 2.74 -26.53 2.68
N ALA A 197 2.06 -26.08 1.61
CA ALA A 197 0.75 -25.46 1.74
C ALA A 197 -0.27 -26.41 2.41
N GLN A 198 -1.06 -25.90 3.33
CA GLN A 198 -2.10 -26.64 4.03
C GLN A 198 -3.21 -27.02 3.03
N THR A 199 -3.57 -28.29 3.07
CA THR A 199 -4.72 -28.84 2.36
C THR A 199 -5.57 -29.62 3.37
N ASP A 200 -6.70 -30.16 2.93
CA ASP A 200 -7.55 -31.03 3.74
C ASP A 200 -7.13 -32.51 3.65
N SER A 201 -7.88 -33.40 4.31
CA SER A 201 -7.71 -34.86 4.23
C SER A 201 -8.62 -35.54 3.20
N LEU A 202 -9.51 -34.80 2.52
CA LEU A 202 -10.45 -35.34 1.54
C LEU A 202 -9.74 -35.77 0.25
N ARG A 203 -10.32 -36.69 -0.53
CA ARG A 203 -9.73 -37.08 -1.82
C ARG A 203 -10.08 -36.05 -2.92
N GLY A 204 -9.23 -35.98 -3.94
CA GLY A 204 -9.43 -35.12 -5.11
C GLY A 204 -9.25 -33.62 -4.84
N VAL A 205 -9.48 -32.83 -5.90
CA VAL A 205 -9.36 -31.38 -5.93
C VAL A 205 -10.72 -30.80 -6.33
N SER A 206 -11.29 -29.98 -5.47
CA SER A 206 -12.56 -29.28 -5.73
C SER A 206 -12.53 -27.90 -5.08
N TYR A 207 -13.21 -26.94 -5.70
CA TYR A 207 -13.32 -25.60 -5.17
C TYR A 207 -14.44 -25.51 -4.13
N ASP A 208 -14.07 -25.33 -2.87
CA ASP A 208 -14.98 -25.01 -1.79
C ASP A 208 -14.24 -24.11 -0.79
N PRO A 209 -14.47 -22.78 -0.79
CA PRO A 209 -13.75 -21.85 0.07
C PRO A 209 -14.12 -21.98 1.56
N VAL A 210 -15.24 -22.65 1.89
CA VAL A 210 -15.69 -22.83 3.27
C VAL A 210 -15.18 -24.15 3.83
N ALA A 211 -15.46 -25.27 3.16
CA ALA A 211 -15.07 -26.60 3.65
C ALA A 211 -13.63 -26.98 3.28
N ARG A 212 -13.06 -26.41 2.21
CA ARG A 212 -11.74 -26.75 1.67
C ARG A 212 -10.87 -25.50 1.41
N PRO A 213 -10.71 -24.59 2.37
CA PRO A 213 -10.12 -23.27 2.14
C PRO A 213 -8.69 -23.32 1.59
N GLY A 214 -7.88 -24.32 1.97
CA GLY A 214 -6.53 -24.50 1.43
C GLY A 214 -6.50 -24.88 -0.05
N ILE A 215 -7.39 -25.78 -0.49
CA ILE A 215 -7.50 -26.16 -1.91
C ILE A 215 -8.11 -25.01 -2.72
N ALA A 216 -9.14 -24.35 -2.18
CA ALA A 216 -9.75 -23.18 -2.83
C ALA A 216 -8.74 -22.05 -3.05
N ASN A 217 -7.87 -21.77 -2.07
CA ASN A 217 -6.80 -20.78 -2.20
C ASN A 217 -5.81 -21.13 -3.32
N LEU A 218 -5.44 -22.41 -3.42
CA LEU A 218 -4.56 -22.91 -4.48
C LEU A 218 -5.19 -22.80 -5.88
N ILE A 219 -6.48 -23.14 -6.03
CA ILE A 219 -7.23 -22.96 -7.28
C ILE A 219 -7.35 -21.47 -7.64
N GLN A 220 -7.58 -20.61 -6.65
CA GLN A 220 -7.69 -19.17 -6.83
C GLN A 220 -6.36 -18.55 -7.30
N LEU A 221 -5.23 -19.00 -6.75
CA LEU A 221 -3.90 -18.63 -7.24
C LEU A 221 -3.71 -19.05 -8.71
N TYR A 222 -4.06 -20.30 -9.04
CA TYR A 222 -3.95 -20.80 -10.42
C TYR A 222 -4.83 -20.00 -11.39
N SER A 223 -6.08 -19.73 -11.01
CA SER A 223 -7.03 -18.91 -11.76
C SER A 223 -6.46 -17.52 -12.05
N ALA A 224 -5.86 -16.86 -11.06
CA ALA A 224 -5.23 -15.56 -11.24
C ALA A 224 -3.99 -15.61 -12.15
N LEU A 225 -3.14 -16.63 -12.02
CA LEU A 225 -1.91 -16.78 -12.82
C LEU A 225 -2.17 -17.08 -14.30
N LYS A 226 -3.33 -17.68 -14.60
CA LYS A 226 -3.72 -18.06 -15.97
C LYS A 226 -4.76 -17.14 -16.59
N ASP A 227 -5.23 -16.15 -15.84
CA ASP A 227 -6.37 -15.30 -16.20
C ASP A 227 -7.61 -16.15 -16.58
N LEU A 228 -7.91 -17.16 -15.77
CA LEU A 228 -9.04 -18.08 -15.97
C LEU A 228 -10.13 -17.83 -14.94
N SER A 229 -11.38 -18.14 -15.30
CA SER A 229 -12.46 -18.22 -14.32
C SER A 229 -12.17 -19.33 -13.28
N ILE A 230 -12.68 -19.17 -12.06
CA ILE A 230 -12.56 -20.20 -11.01
C ILE A 230 -13.14 -21.54 -11.46
N GLN A 231 -14.22 -21.52 -12.25
CA GLN A 231 -14.83 -22.72 -12.79
C GLN A 231 -13.87 -23.44 -13.74
N SER A 232 -13.32 -22.72 -14.73
CA SER A 232 -12.36 -23.28 -15.71
C SER A 232 -11.10 -23.81 -15.02
N ALA A 233 -10.56 -23.06 -14.07
CA ALA A 233 -9.42 -23.50 -13.26
C ALA A 233 -9.73 -24.79 -12.48
N THR A 234 -10.93 -24.89 -11.90
CA THR A 234 -11.35 -26.09 -11.15
C THR A 234 -11.47 -27.30 -12.07
N GLU A 235 -12.04 -27.14 -13.26
CA GLU A 235 -12.18 -28.21 -14.25
C GLU A 235 -10.80 -28.76 -14.67
N GLU A 236 -9.84 -27.88 -14.97
CA GLU A 236 -8.47 -28.26 -15.33
C GLU A 236 -7.72 -28.99 -14.20
N LEU A 237 -7.94 -28.56 -12.96
CA LEU A 237 -7.21 -29.06 -11.80
C LEU A 237 -7.88 -30.27 -11.14
N SER A 238 -9.17 -30.52 -11.40
CA SER A 238 -9.99 -31.55 -10.74
C SER A 238 -9.43 -32.97 -10.82
N ARG A 239 -8.71 -33.27 -11.91
CA ARG A 239 -8.12 -34.59 -12.19
C ARG A 239 -6.77 -34.82 -11.51
N LEU A 240 -6.18 -33.77 -10.93
CA LEU A 240 -4.85 -33.85 -10.33
C LEU A 240 -4.90 -34.43 -8.91
N SER A 241 -3.82 -35.08 -8.51
CA SER A 241 -3.58 -35.31 -7.08
C SER A 241 -3.25 -33.98 -6.40
N LYS A 242 -3.34 -33.93 -5.06
CA LYS A 242 -2.93 -32.74 -4.29
C LYS A 242 -1.45 -32.40 -4.43
N VAL A 243 -0.62 -33.41 -4.70
CA VAL A 243 0.82 -33.22 -4.95
C VAL A 243 1.00 -32.56 -6.32
N ASP A 244 0.36 -33.10 -7.35
CA ASP A 244 0.44 -32.56 -8.71
C ASP A 244 -0.18 -31.16 -8.81
N LEU A 245 -1.25 -30.89 -8.07
CA LEU A 245 -1.83 -29.54 -7.92
C LEU A 245 -0.76 -28.54 -7.43
N LYS A 246 -0.05 -28.87 -6.35
CA LYS A 246 0.99 -28.00 -5.77
C LYS A 246 2.17 -27.81 -6.72
N LEU A 247 2.59 -28.87 -7.42
CA LEU A 247 3.64 -28.79 -8.43
C LEU A 247 3.23 -27.86 -9.57
N LYS A 248 2.04 -28.06 -10.14
CA LYS A 248 1.52 -27.22 -11.23
C LYS A 248 1.39 -25.75 -10.85
N ILE A 249 0.96 -25.45 -9.62
CA ILE A 249 0.91 -24.06 -9.11
C ILE A 249 2.32 -23.49 -8.92
N THR A 250 3.26 -24.30 -8.45
CA THR A 250 4.67 -23.89 -8.32
C THR A 250 5.23 -23.48 -9.67
N ASP A 251 5.00 -24.31 -10.70
CA ASP A 251 5.54 -24.06 -12.04
C ASP A 251 4.96 -22.78 -12.65
N GLU A 252 3.65 -22.54 -12.52
CA GLU A 252 3.03 -21.31 -13.00
C GLU A 252 3.46 -20.07 -12.20
N LEU A 253 3.63 -20.19 -10.88
CA LEU A 253 4.16 -19.10 -10.06
C LEU A 253 5.59 -18.73 -10.47
N VAL A 254 6.45 -19.74 -10.66
CA VAL A 254 7.83 -19.51 -11.11
C VAL A 254 7.83 -18.89 -12.50
N ARG A 255 7.03 -19.41 -13.44
CA ARG A 255 6.91 -18.84 -14.79
C ARG A 255 6.52 -17.36 -14.76
N GLU A 256 5.57 -16.98 -13.91
CA GLU A 256 5.08 -15.61 -13.80
C GLU A 256 6.07 -14.68 -13.08
N LEU A 257 6.70 -15.16 -12.02
CA LEU A 257 7.59 -14.34 -11.19
C LEU A 257 9.01 -14.21 -11.76
N SER A 258 9.51 -15.19 -12.52
CA SER A 258 10.86 -15.15 -13.10
C SER A 258 11.19 -13.85 -13.84
N PRO A 259 10.40 -13.37 -14.83
CA PRO A 259 10.72 -12.12 -15.53
C PRO A 259 10.73 -10.90 -14.61
N ILE A 260 9.84 -10.88 -13.61
CA ILE A 260 9.79 -9.81 -12.59
C ILE A 260 11.06 -9.85 -11.72
N GLN A 261 11.51 -11.04 -11.34
CA GLN A 261 12.70 -11.26 -10.52
C GLN A 261 13.98 -10.92 -11.27
N GLU A 262 14.09 -11.31 -12.54
CA GLU A 262 15.19 -10.94 -13.43
C GLU A 262 15.31 -9.42 -13.52
N ARG A 263 14.21 -8.73 -13.88
CA ARG A 263 14.17 -7.28 -13.96
C ARG A 263 14.49 -6.62 -12.62
N PHE A 264 14.00 -7.18 -11.51
CA PHE A 264 14.30 -6.67 -10.17
C PHE A 264 15.80 -6.75 -9.88
N ASN A 265 16.41 -7.91 -10.12
CA ASN A 265 17.83 -8.15 -9.88
C ASN A 265 18.71 -7.25 -10.76
N GLU A 266 18.34 -7.04 -12.03
CA GLU A 266 18.99 -6.07 -12.93
C GLU A 266 18.98 -4.65 -12.32
N LEU A 267 17.79 -4.17 -11.96
CA LEU A 267 17.61 -2.82 -11.40
C LEU A 267 18.38 -2.66 -10.09
N THR A 268 18.34 -3.65 -9.20
CA THR A 268 19.05 -3.58 -7.91
C THR A 268 20.56 -3.71 -8.03
N SER A 269 21.06 -4.50 -8.99
CA SER A 269 22.52 -4.61 -9.22
C SER A 269 23.08 -3.32 -9.78
N SER A 270 22.31 -2.60 -10.62
CA SER A 270 22.70 -1.30 -11.17
C SER A 270 22.86 -0.22 -10.08
N LEU A 271 22.07 -0.29 -8.99
CA LEU A 271 22.13 0.66 -7.87
C LEU A 271 23.47 0.61 -7.12
N THR A 272 24.01 -0.58 -6.91
CA THR A 272 25.28 -0.76 -6.20
C THR A 272 26.48 -0.34 -7.05
N ALA A 273 26.32 -0.31 -8.37
CA ALA A 273 27.39 -0.04 -9.32
C ALA A 273 27.50 1.43 -9.75
N ASN A 274 26.37 2.16 -9.82
CA ASN A 274 26.37 3.53 -10.35
C ASN A 274 25.35 4.45 -9.63
N PRO A 275 25.77 5.61 -9.07
CA PRO A 275 24.83 6.62 -8.54
C PRO A 275 23.87 7.18 -9.60
N ASP A 276 24.23 7.17 -10.90
CA ASP A 276 23.38 7.58 -12.02
C ASP A 276 22.51 6.42 -12.57
N SER A 277 22.21 5.43 -11.74
CA SER A 277 21.34 4.31 -12.11
C SER A 277 20.00 4.79 -12.69
N TYR A 278 19.42 3.97 -13.56
CA TYR A 278 18.09 4.21 -14.11
C TYR A 278 17.04 4.46 -13.02
N LEU A 279 17.10 3.70 -11.92
CA LEU A 279 16.18 3.86 -10.80
C LEU A 279 16.27 5.24 -10.15
N TYR A 280 17.50 5.76 -9.96
CA TYR A 280 17.69 7.11 -9.43
C TYR A 280 17.12 8.17 -10.38
N THR A 281 17.36 8.01 -11.68
CA THR A 281 16.85 8.92 -12.71
C THR A 281 15.32 8.96 -12.70
N VAL A 282 14.67 7.79 -12.69
CA VAL A 282 13.20 7.67 -12.62
C VAL A 282 12.65 8.37 -11.39
N LEU A 283 13.20 8.09 -10.21
CA LEU A 283 12.71 8.68 -8.96
C LEU A 283 13.01 10.18 -8.86
N SER A 284 14.15 10.65 -9.37
CA SER A 284 14.52 12.06 -9.39
C SER A 284 13.58 12.86 -10.30
N VAL A 285 13.36 12.38 -11.53
CA VAL A 285 12.43 12.99 -12.48
C VAL A 285 11.01 12.97 -11.94
N GLY A 286 10.54 11.81 -11.44
CA GLY A 286 9.21 11.68 -10.87
C GLY A 286 9.00 12.59 -9.67
N SER A 287 9.99 12.71 -8.78
CA SER A 287 9.92 13.62 -7.62
C SER A 287 9.89 15.08 -8.04
N SER A 288 10.63 15.48 -9.09
CA SER A 288 10.58 16.83 -9.64
C SER A 288 9.20 17.18 -10.23
N VAL A 289 8.60 16.24 -10.97
CA VAL A 289 7.24 16.42 -11.52
C VAL A 289 6.21 16.49 -10.39
N ALA A 290 6.28 15.56 -9.43
CA ALA A 290 5.39 15.54 -8.27
C ALA A 290 5.52 16.82 -7.42
N GLN A 291 6.74 17.30 -7.20
CA GLN A 291 7.01 18.56 -6.52
C GLN A 291 6.33 19.73 -7.23
N HIS A 292 6.48 19.84 -8.55
CA HIS A 292 5.88 20.91 -9.33
C HIS A 292 4.34 20.93 -9.20
N MET A 293 3.71 19.76 -9.30
CA MET A 293 2.26 19.61 -9.13
C MET A 293 1.82 19.99 -7.71
N ALA A 294 2.47 19.42 -6.71
CA ALA A 294 2.17 19.66 -5.30
C ALA A 294 2.34 21.15 -4.93
N SER A 295 3.42 21.81 -5.34
CA SER A 295 3.64 23.23 -5.06
C SER A 295 2.66 24.15 -5.78
N LYS A 296 2.19 23.77 -6.98
CA LYS A 296 1.08 24.49 -7.62
C LYS A 296 -0.18 24.41 -6.75
N LYS A 297 -0.50 23.23 -6.23
CA LYS A 297 -1.66 23.04 -5.36
C LYS A 297 -1.52 23.76 -4.02
N LEU A 298 -0.36 23.65 -3.38
CA LEU A 298 -0.11 24.24 -2.07
C LEU A 298 -0.17 25.78 -2.11
N ARG A 299 0.25 26.41 -3.22
CA ARG A 299 0.06 27.85 -3.43
C ARG A 299 -1.40 28.27 -3.34
N ILE A 300 -2.32 27.49 -3.91
CA ILE A 300 -3.77 27.77 -3.84
C ILE A 300 -4.24 27.70 -2.38
N PHE A 301 -3.78 26.71 -1.61
CA PHE A 301 -4.06 26.65 -0.17
C PHE A 301 -3.53 27.88 0.57
N PHE A 302 -2.29 28.29 0.31
CA PHE A 302 -1.71 29.46 0.96
C PHE A 302 -2.51 30.73 0.65
N GLU A 303 -2.92 30.91 -0.61
CA GLU A 303 -3.73 32.05 -1.02
C GLU A 303 -5.09 32.09 -0.32
N ALA A 304 -5.82 30.97 -0.31
CA ALA A 304 -7.12 30.90 0.34
C ALA A 304 -7.07 31.05 1.88
N LEU A 305 -5.95 30.65 2.50
CA LEU A 305 -5.72 30.80 3.94
C LEU A 305 -5.12 32.16 4.32
N GLY A 306 -4.77 33.01 3.34
CA GLY A 306 -4.10 34.29 3.58
C GLY A 306 -2.65 34.16 4.06
N LEU A 307 -1.98 33.05 3.75
CA LEU A 307 -0.60 32.78 4.13
C LEU A 307 0.40 33.40 3.14
N PRO A 308 1.57 33.87 3.63
CA PRO A 308 2.60 34.47 2.79
C PRO A 308 3.19 33.50 1.76
N ARG A 309 3.24 33.93 0.48
CA ARG A 309 3.72 33.12 -0.66
C ARG A 309 5.25 32.91 -0.69
N HIS A 310 6.01 33.64 0.12
CA HIS A 310 7.46 33.86 -0.03
C HIS A 310 8.30 32.61 0.22
N PHE A 311 7.73 31.56 0.80
CA PHE A 311 8.43 30.32 1.15
C PHE A 311 8.30 29.19 0.11
N LEU A 312 7.54 29.39 -0.98
CA LEU A 312 7.29 28.37 -2.00
C LEU A 312 8.19 28.49 -3.24
N THR A 313 9.05 29.52 -3.26
CA THR A 313 10.04 29.77 -4.32
C THR A 313 11.46 29.72 -3.75
N GLN A 314 11.98 28.52 -3.54
CA GLN A 314 13.39 28.28 -3.81
C GLN A 314 13.49 27.31 -4.99
N GLN A 315 13.31 27.87 -6.18
CA GLN A 315 13.95 27.31 -7.36
C GLN A 315 15.44 27.22 -7.08
N ALA A 316 16.00 26.03 -7.33
CA ALA A 316 17.41 25.74 -7.52
C ALA A 316 18.27 27.01 -7.72
N VAL A 317 18.95 27.43 -6.67
CA VAL A 317 20.18 28.20 -6.83
C VAL A 317 21.17 27.21 -7.43
N LYS A 318 21.28 27.22 -8.77
CA LYS A 318 22.47 26.70 -9.45
C LYS A 318 23.67 27.45 -8.86
N ARG A 319 24.51 26.73 -8.12
CA ARG A 319 25.93 27.05 -7.97
C ARG A 319 26.71 25.96 -8.67
#